data_AF-A0A2J4GAY6-F1
#
_entry.id   AF-A0A2J4GAY6-F1
#
_cell.length_a   1.000
_cell.length_b   1.000
_cell.length_c   1.000
_cell.angle_alpha   90.00
_cell.angle_beta   90.00
_cell.angle_gamma   90.00
#
_symmetry.space_group_name_H-M   'P 1'
#
loop_
_entity.id
_entity.type
_entity.pdbx_description
1 polymer ?
#
loop_
_entity_poly.entity_id
_entity_poly.type
_entity_poly.pdbx_seq_one_letter_code
_entity_poly.pdbx_strand_id
1 'polypeptide(L)' 'MGANFGEDAERVLGAMHEHGTLDANTLSEKTGLPREKVELLIIILRDLKKVRYASVPVACTLACEKCPLARSCKFRKS' A
#
# COMPACT_ATOMS: atom_id res chain seq x y z
N MET A 1 -10.45 15.28 19.01
CA MET A 1 -10.16 15.43 17.56
C MET A 1 -10.37 14.08 16.91
N GLY A 2 -11.48 13.89 16.21
CA GLY A 2 -11.82 12.60 15.58
C GLY A 2 -10.99 12.39 14.32
N ALA A 3 -10.36 11.22 14.19
CA ALA A 3 -9.69 10.84 12.95
C ALA A 3 -10.74 10.69 11.84
N ASN A 4 -10.67 11.53 10.82
CA ASN A 4 -11.64 11.53 9.72
C ASN A 4 -11.12 10.62 8.59
N PHE A 5 -11.19 9.30 8.83
CA PHE A 5 -10.63 8.27 7.93
C PHE A 5 -11.10 8.40 6.47
N GLY A 6 -12.30 8.92 6.22
CA GLY A 6 -12.80 9.15 4.86
C GLY A 6 -12.02 10.22 4.11
N GLU A 7 -11.81 11.39 4.73
CA GLU A 7 -11.06 12.49 4.10
C GLU A 7 -9.58 12.11 3.90
N ASP A 8 -9.00 11.41 4.88
CA ASP A 8 -7.63 10.93 4.79
C ASP A 8 -7.46 9.86 3.70
N ALA A 9 -8.46 8.98 3.52
CA ALA A 9 -8.48 7.99 2.44
C ALA A 9 -8.50 8.65 1.06
N GLU A 10 -9.34 9.68 0.88
CA GLU A 10 -9.41 10.43 -0.38
C GLU A 10 -8.10 11.16 -0.68
N ARG A 11 -7.44 11.73 0.34
CA ARG A 11 -6.11 12.36 0.18
C ARG A 11 -5.04 11.37 -0.25
N VAL A 12 -4.99 10.19 0.37
CA VAL A 12 -4.06 9.11 -0.02
C VAL A 12 -4.36 8.64 -1.44
N LEU A 13 -5.65 8.42 -1.77
CA LEU A 13 -6.08 7.97 -3.09
C LEU A 13 -5.71 8.98 -4.20
N GLY A 14 -5.93 10.28 -3.95
CA GLY A 14 -5.54 11.36 -4.86
C GLY A 14 -4.04 11.38 -5.12
N ALA A 15 -3.23 11.32 -4.06
CA ALA A 15 -1.76 11.28 -4.18
C ALA A 15 -1.26 10.06 -4.98
N MET A 16 -1.92 8.90 -4.82
CA MET A 16 -1.62 7.69 -5.61
C MET A 16 -2.06 7.82 -7.08
N HIS A 17 -3.15 8.55 -7.37
CA HIS A 17 -3.62 8.74 -8.73
C HIS A 17 -2.73 9.72 -9.52
N GLU A 18 -2.31 10.81 -8.87
CA GLU A 18 -1.49 11.86 -9.49
C GLU A 18 -0.05 11.41 -9.78
N HIS A 19 0.53 10.61 -8.89
CA HIS A 19 1.95 10.23 -8.95
C HIS A 19 2.19 8.74 -9.23
N GLY A 20 1.14 7.93 -9.33
CA GLY A 20 1.24 6.49 -9.54
C GLY A 20 1.54 5.71 -8.26
N THR A 21 2.25 4.59 -8.39
CA THR A 21 2.53 3.71 -7.24
C THR A 21 3.62 4.33 -6.37
N LEU A 22 3.21 4.88 -5.21
CA LEU A 22 4.09 5.42 -4.19
C LEU A 22 4.17 4.48 -2.99
N ASP A 23 5.32 4.45 -2.31
CA ASP A 23 5.46 3.75 -1.04
C ASP A 23 4.86 4.57 0.13
N ALA A 24 4.69 3.92 1.28
CA ALA A 24 4.03 4.53 2.43
C ALA A 24 4.79 5.74 3.00
N ASN A 25 6.12 5.81 2.88
CA ASN A 25 6.89 6.97 3.35
C ASN A 25 6.63 8.17 2.45
N THR A 26 6.72 7.98 1.13
CA THR A 26 6.44 9.06 0.17
C THR A 26 4.99 9.57 0.30
N LEU A 27 4.03 8.67 0.52
CA LEU A 27 2.64 9.05 0.76
C LEU A 27 2.46 9.78 2.10
N SER A 28 3.17 9.37 3.16
CA SER A 28 3.16 10.06 4.46
C SER A 28 3.66 11.50 4.32
N GLU A 29 4.79 11.71 3.64
CA GLU A 29 5.34 13.05 3.39
C GLU A 29 4.38 13.92 2.57
N LYS A 30 3.80 13.38 1.50
CA LYS A 30 2.88 14.11 0.62
C LYS A 30 1.56 14.45 1.29
N THR A 31 1.01 13.54 2.08
CA THR A 31 -0.30 13.72 2.72
C THR A 31 -0.19 14.34 4.12
N GLY A 32 1.02 14.45 4.69
CA GLY A 32 1.20 14.88 6.08
C GLY A 32 0.54 13.94 7.10
N LEU A 33 0.19 12.72 6.69
CA LEU A 33 -0.42 11.72 7.55
C LEU A 33 0.67 10.84 8.16
N PRO A 34 0.49 10.37 9.42
CA PRO A 34 1.40 9.39 10.01
C PRO A 34 1.52 8.14 9.14
N ARG A 35 2.73 7.61 9.02
CA ARG A 35 3.03 6.45 8.17
C ARG A 35 2.14 5.25 8.48
N GLU A 36 1.92 4.95 9.75
CA GLU A 36 1.09 3.82 10.22
C GLU A 36 -0.36 3.98 9.76
N LYS A 37 -0.85 5.22 9.73
CA LYS A 37 -2.19 5.55 9.26
C LYS A 37 -2.28 5.40 7.75
N VAL A 38 -1.25 5.84 7.00
CA VAL A 38 -1.17 5.65 5.56
C VAL A 38 -1.15 4.16 5.20
N GLU A 39 -0.37 3.34 5.90
CA GLU A 39 -0.33 1.88 5.68
C GLU A 39 -1.71 1.25 5.87
N LEU A 40 -2.43 1.62 6.93
CA LEU A 40 -3.79 1.15 7.17
C LEU A 40 -4.76 1.60 6.07
N LEU A 41 -4.69 2.86 5.64
CA LEU A 41 -5.53 3.41 4.57
C LEU A 41 -5.28 2.71 3.23
N ILE A 42 -4.02 2.40 2.90
CA ILE A 42 -3.66 1.64 1.69
C ILE A 42 -4.31 0.26 1.73
N ILE A 43 -4.27 -0.44 2.87
CA ILE A 43 -4.92 -1.75 3.04
C ILE A 43 -6.43 -1.63 2.81
N ILE A 44 -7.08 -0.65 3.45
CA ILE A 44 -8.52 -0.41 3.31
C ILE A 44 -8.88 -0.10 1.85
N LEU A 45 -8.17 0.81 1.20
CA LEU A 45 -8.41 1.19 -0.20
C LEU A 45 -8.21 0.00 -1.16
N ARG A 46 -7.28 -0.90 -0.85
CA ARG A 46 -7.08 -2.15 -1.60
C ARG A 46 -8.25 -3.10 -1.44
N ASP A 47 -8.71 -3.32 -0.20
CA ASP A 47 -9.84 -4.22 0.07
C ASP A 47 -11.14 -3.70 -0.57
N LEU A 48 -11.30 -2.37 -0.62
CA LEU A 48 -12.36 -1.69 -1.35
C LEU A 48 -12.15 -1.66 -2.87
N LYS A 49 -11.07 -2.26 -3.38
CA LYS A 49 -10.68 -2.31 -4.81
C LYS A 49 -10.54 -0.92 -5.46
N LYS A 50 -10.28 0.13 -4.67
CA LYS A 50 -10.06 1.50 -5.13
C LYS A 50 -8.66 1.72 -5.69
N VAL A 51 -7.69 0.95 -5.21
CA VAL A 51 -6.31 0.96 -5.72
C VAL A 51 -5.90 -0.43 -6.15
N ARG A 52 -5.19 -0.51 -7.27
CA ARG A 52 -4.45 -1.72 -7.65
C ARG A 52 -2.99 -1.43 -7.38
N TYR A 53 -2.43 -2.11 -6.39
CA TYR A 53 -0.98 -2.15 -6.26
C TYR A 53 -0.47 -2.80 -7.55
N ALA A 54 0.31 -2.08 -8.36
CA ALA A 54 1.27 -2.76 -9.21
C ALA A 54 2.04 -3.60 -8.21
N SER A 55 1.88 -4.93 -8.28
CA SER A 55 2.63 -5.82 -7.42
C SER A 55 4.08 -5.40 -7.57
N VAL A 56 4.62 -4.66 -6.59
CA VAL A 56 6.04 -4.69 -6.32
C VAL A 56 6.28 -6.19 -6.35
N PRO A 57 7.12 -6.71 -7.27
CA PRO A 57 7.57 -8.06 -7.08
C PRO A 57 8.16 -7.98 -5.69
N VAL A 58 7.42 -8.51 -4.71
CA VAL A 58 8.03 -9.02 -3.50
C VAL A 58 8.99 -9.97 -4.15
N ALA A 59 10.23 -9.50 -4.34
CA ALA A 59 11.27 -10.33 -4.84
C ALA A 59 11.27 -11.39 -3.76
N CYS A 60 10.65 -12.52 -4.09
CA CYS A 60 10.65 -13.71 -3.27
C CYS A 60 12.10 -14.18 -3.33
N THR A 61 12.95 -13.37 -2.72
CA THR A 61 14.28 -13.66 -2.32
C THR A 61 14.11 -14.73 -1.26
N LEU A 62 15.06 -15.65 -1.23
CA LEU A 62 15.04 -16.87 -0.43
C LEU A 62 14.75 -16.65 1.07
N ALA A 63 14.76 -15.40 1.55
CA ALA A 63 14.41 -15.00 2.92
C ALA A 63 12.91 -15.10 3.28
N CYS A 64 12.00 -15.43 2.34
CA CYS A 64 10.55 -15.46 2.60
C CYS A 64 10.03 -16.77 3.25
N GLU A 65 10.85 -17.54 3.98
CA GLU A 65 10.40 -18.78 4.65
C GLU A 65 9.28 -18.56 5.69
N LYS A 66 9.13 -17.32 6.20
CA LYS A 66 8.09 -16.93 7.16
C LYS A 66 7.20 -15.78 6.68
N CYS A 67 7.08 -15.57 5.37
CA CYS A 67 6.23 -14.52 4.85
C CYS A 67 4.73 -14.89 4.90
N PRO A 68 3.85 -14.02 5.45
CA PRO A 68 2.40 -14.22 5.44
C PRO A 68 1.81 -14.38 4.03
N LEU A 69 2.49 -13.85 3.01
CA LEU A 69 2.11 -13.90 1.60
C LEU A 69 2.77 -15.04 0.81
N ALA A 70 3.46 -15.98 1.48
CA ALA A 70 4.14 -17.10 0.81
C ALA A 70 3.19 -17.90 -0.10
N ARG A 71 1.94 -18.12 0.32
CA ARG A 71 0.91 -18.83 -0.49
C ARG A 71 0.51 -18.07 -1.76
N SER A 72 0.69 -16.76 -1.79
CA SER A 72 0.34 -15.89 -2.91
C SER A 72 1.51 -15.65 -3.86
N CYS A 73 2.74 -15.99 -3.46
CA CYS A 73 3.92 -15.81 -4.31
C CYS A 73 3.99 -16.92 -5.36
N LYS A 74 3.55 -16.62 -6.59
CA LYS A 74 3.75 -17.48 -7.76
C LYS A 74 5.07 -17.13 -8.42
N PHE A 75 6.16 -17.69 -7.91
CA PHE A 75 7.46 -17.62 -8.58
C PHE A 75 7.34 -18.34 -9.94
N ARG A 76 7.18 -17.59 -11.04
CA ARG A 76 7.40 -18.16 -12.37
C ARG A 76 8.90 -18.33 -12.53
N LYS A 77 9.39 -19.56 -12.45
CA LYS A 77 10.69 -19.90 -13.05
C LYS A 77 10.56 -19.60 -14.55
N SER A 78 11.28 -18.60 -15.03
CA SER A 78 11.66 -18.51 -16.44
C SER A 78 13.12 -18.86 -16.55
#